data_AF-A0A2G2MTC9-F1
#
_entry.id   AF-A0A2G2MTC9-F1
#
_cell.length_a   1.000
_cell.length_b   1.000
_cell.length_c   1.000
_cell.angle_alpha   90.00
_cell.angle_beta   90.00
_cell.angle_gamma   90.00
#
_symmetry.space_group_name_H-M   'P 1'
#
loop_
_entity.id
_entity.type
_entity.pdbx_description
1 polymer ?
#
loop_
_entity_poly.entity_id
_entity_poly.type
_entity_poly.pdbx_seq_one_letter_code
_entity_poly.pdbx_strand_id
1 'polypeptide(L)'
;MIAEIYGLIRSIGTLYIWIIIIAAFLSFIRPDPQNPVVQILYRLTEPVFAFIRKKLPFVVMGGIDLSPLVIIFGLQFIDIIIRNVLFG
;
A
#
# COMPACT_ATOMS: atom_id res chain seq x y z
N MET A 1 3.78 20.13 17.90
CA MET A 1 2.52 19.37 17.98
C MET A 1 1.92 19.02 16.62
N ILE A 2 1.27 19.93 15.86
CA ILE A 2 0.63 19.56 14.55
C ILE A 2 1.64 18.99 13.54
N ALA A 3 2.81 19.64 13.39
CA ALA A 3 3.88 19.16 12.50
C ALA A 3 4.44 17.79 12.90
N GLU A 4 4.51 17.50 14.19
CA GLU A 4 5.00 16.21 14.70
C GLU A 4 3.98 15.09 14.44
N ILE A 5 2.70 15.36 14.66
CA ILE A 5 1.61 14.43 14.33
C ILE A 5 1.62 14.13 12.82
N TYR A 6 1.75 15.15 11.98
CA TYR A 6 1.90 14.96 10.54
C TYR A 6 3.13 14.10 10.19
N GLY A 7 4.28 14.36 10.82
CA GLY A 7 5.49 13.56 10.63
C GLY A 7 5.31 12.08 10.97
N LEU A 8 4.58 11.77 12.04
CA LEU A 8 4.24 10.39 12.42
C LEU A 8 3.33 9.72 11.38
N ILE A 9 2.27 10.40 10.95
CA ILE A 9 1.35 9.89 9.93
C ILE A 9 2.10 9.60 8.63
N ARG A 10 2.93 10.55 8.18
CA ARG A 10 3.75 10.40 6.97
C ARG A 10 4.73 9.24 7.08
N SER A 11 5.36 9.06 8.23
CA SER A 11 6.30 7.96 8.47
C SER A 11 5.60 6.60 8.41
N ILE A 12 4.41 6.47 9.02
CA ILE A 12 3.60 5.25 8.96
C ILE A 12 3.13 4.98 7.51
N GLY A 13 2.66 6.00 6.80
CA GLY A 13 2.27 5.88 5.40
C GLY A 13 3.42 5.43 4.51
N THR A 14 4.62 5.98 4.72
CA THR A 14 5.84 5.61 4.00
C THR A 14 6.22 4.15 4.28
N LEU A 15 6.17 3.71 5.54
CA LEU A 15 6.40 2.32 5.90
C LEU A 15 5.38 1.38 5.23
N TYR A 16 4.11 1.76 5.20
CA TYR A 16 3.07 0.95 4.55
C TYR A 16 3.26 0.87 3.03
N ILE A 17 3.72 1.94 2.38
CA ILE A 17 4.14 1.91 0.97
C ILE A 17 5.24 0.87 0.74
N TRP A 18 6.26 0.82 1.61
CA TRP A 18 7.31 -0.21 1.51
C TRP A 18 6.78 -1.63 1.70
N ILE A 19 5.86 -1.84 2.65
CA ILE A 19 5.17 -3.12 2.84
C ILE A 19 4.45 -3.55 1.56
N ILE A 20 3.73 -2.64 0.89
CA ILE A 20 3.04 -2.91 -0.37
C ILE A 20 4.02 -3.26 -1.48
N ILE A 21 5.15 -2.54 -1.60
CA ILE A 21 6.18 -2.81 -2.60
C ILE A 21 6.76 -4.22 -2.40
N ILE A 22 7.10 -4.58 -1.16
CA ILE A 22 7.63 -5.91 -0.84
C ILE A 22 6.60 -6.98 -1.15
N ALA A 23 5.33 -6.81 -0.74
CA ALA A 23 4.26 -7.76 -1.02
C ALA A 23 4.02 -7.94 -2.54
N ALA A 24 4.05 -6.84 -3.30
CA ALA A 24 3.95 -6.87 -4.75
C ALA A 24 5.13 -7.64 -5.37
N PHE A 25 6.36 -7.36 -4.95
CA PHE A 25 7.54 -8.08 -5.42
C PHE A 25 7.46 -9.58 -5.11
N LEU A 26 7.06 -9.94 -3.89
CA LEU A 26 6.85 -11.32 -3.48
C LEU A 26 5.80 -12.02 -4.36
N SER A 27 4.73 -11.33 -4.75
CA SER A 27 3.72 -11.92 -5.63
C SER A 27 4.26 -12.39 -6.98
N PHE A 28 5.33 -11.75 -7.51
CA PHE A 28 5.97 -12.15 -8.76
C PHE A 28 6.80 -13.41 -8.62
N ILE A 29 7.47 -13.60 -7.49
CA ILE A 29 8.39 -14.73 -7.28
C ILE A 29 7.74 -15.94 -6.59
N ARG A 30 6.48 -15.82 -6.16
CA ARG A 30 5.68 -16.90 -5.54
C ARG A 30 6.40 -17.55 -4.33
N PRO A 31 6.65 -16.81 -3.23
CA PRO A 31 7.34 -17.33 -2.06
C PRO A 31 6.52 -18.42 -1.35
N ASP A 32 7.18 -19.17 -0.46
CA ASP A 32 6.53 -20.16 0.40
C ASP A 32 5.44 -19.51 1.27
N PRO A 33 4.15 -19.88 1.10
CA PRO A 33 3.04 -19.36 1.91
C PRO A 33 3.15 -19.69 3.40
N GLN A 34 3.92 -20.71 3.78
CA GLN A 34 4.12 -21.09 5.18
C GLN A 34 5.10 -20.16 5.91
N ASN A 35 5.86 -19.35 5.18
CA ASN A 35 6.79 -18.39 5.78
C ASN A 35 6.02 -17.33 6.60
N PRO A 36 6.32 -17.18 7.91
CA PRO A 36 5.63 -16.21 8.77
C PRO A 36 5.65 -14.78 8.23
N VAL A 37 6.75 -14.36 7.58
CA VAL A 37 6.88 -13.01 7.00
C VAL A 37 5.90 -12.81 5.85
N VAL A 38 5.75 -13.82 4.99
CA VAL A 38 4.80 -13.79 3.86
C VAL A 38 3.37 -13.69 4.39
N GLN A 39 3.03 -14.45 5.43
CA GLN A 39 1.70 -14.40 6.05
C GLN A 39 1.40 -13.04 6.67
N ILE A 40 2.37 -12.43 7.34
CA ILE A 40 2.22 -11.09 7.92
C ILE A 40 1.98 -10.07 6.81
N LEU A 41 2.82 -10.06 5.77
CA LEU A 41 2.66 -9.14 4.64
C LEU A 41 1.30 -9.31 3.98
N TYR A 42 0.89 -10.55 3.70
CA TYR A 42 -0.42 -10.85 3.12
C TYR A 42 -1.56 -10.34 3.99
N ARG A 43 -1.52 -10.56 5.31
CA ARG A 43 -2.56 -10.07 6.23
C ARG A 43 -2.64 -8.55 6.28
N LEU A 44 -1.51 -7.84 6.12
CA LEU A 44 -1.44 -6.39 6.13
C LEU A 44 -1.89 -5.76 4.80
N THR A 45 -1.65 -6.43 3.67
CA THR A 45 -1.92 -5.86 2.34
C THR A 45 -3.25 -6.34 1.74
N GLU A 46 -3.64 -7.59 1.98
CA GLU A 46 -4.78 -8.20 1.28
C GLU A 46 -6.11 -7.49 1.51
N PRO A 47 -6.48 -6.98 2.71
CA PRO A 47 -7.72 -6.24 2.88
C PRO A 47 -7.85 -5.04 1.93
N VAL A 48 -6.74 -4.32 1.71
CA VAL A 48 -6.70 -3.15 0.83
C VAL A 48 -6.61 -3.60 -0.63
N PHE A 49 -5.81 -4.62 -0.94
CA PHE A 49 -5.72 -5.18 -2.30
C PHE A 49 -7.09 -5.68 -2.76
N ALA A 50 -7.76 -6.50 -1.96
CA ALA A 50 -9.09 -7.03 -2.23
C ALA A 50 -10.12 -5.90 -2.43
N PHE A 51 -10.05 -4.84 -1.62
CA PHE A 51 -10.92 -3.68 -1.80
C PHE A 51 -10.70 -2.99 -3.16
N ILE A 52 -9.44 -2.75 -3.53
CA ILE A 52 -9.09 -2.12 -4.80
C ILE A 52 -9.46 -3.02 -5.98
N ARG A 53 -9.13 -4.31 -5.95
CA ARG A 53 -9.53 -5.27 -6.99
C ARG A 53 -11.04 -5.33 -7.17
N LYS A 54 -11.82 -5.25 -6.08
CA LYS A 54 -13.28 -5.23 -6.13
C LYS A 54 -13.85 -3.94 -6.72
N LYS A 55 -13.25 -2.79 -6.40
CA LYS A 55 -13.74 -1.47 -6.84
C LYS A 55 -13.26 -1.09 -8.24
N LEU A 56 -12.05 -1.51 -8.60
CA LEU A 56 -11.38 -1.20 -9.84
C LEU A 56 -10.94 -2.52 -10.50
N PRO A 57 -11.88 -3.37 -10.96
CA PRO A 57 -11.54 -4.69 -11.50
C PRO A 57 -10.61 -4.63 -12.71
N PHE A 58 -10.61 -3.51 -13.43
CA PHE A 58 -9.71 -3.25 -14.55
C PHE A 58 -8.23 -3.13 -14.15
N VAL A 59 -7.87 -3.04 -12.86
CA VAL A 59 -6.46 -3.03 -12.44
C VAL A 59 -5.83 -4.41 -12.48
N VAL A 60 -6.64 -5.46 -12.58
CA VAL A 60 -6.17 -6.83 -12.77
C VAL A 60 -6.37 -7.18 -14.24
N MET A 61 -5.30 -7.18 -15.02
CA MET A 61 -5.34 -7.47 -16.45
C MET A 61 -4.26 -8.48 -16.83
N GLY A 62 -4.62 -9.47 -17.66
CA GLY A 62 -3.66 -10.42 -18.21
C GLY A 62 -2.88 -11.21 -17.16
N GLY A 63 -3.44 -11.40 -15.96
CA GLY A 63 -2.77 -12.08 -14.84
C GLY A 63 -1.79 -11.22 -14.04
N ILE A 64 -1.66 -9.93 -14.36
CA ILE A 64 -0.88 -8.96 -13.60
C ILE A 64 -1.82 -8.12 -12.74
N ASP A 65 -1.46 -7.94 -11.47
CA ASP A 65 -2.22 -7.12 -10.53
C ASP A 65 -1.56 -5.75 -10.33
N LEU A 66 -2.22 -4.69 -10.82
CA LEU A 66 -1.78 -3.30 -10.67
C LEU A 66 -2.34 -2.64 -9.39
N SER A 67 -3.10 -3.36 -8.56
CA SER A 67 -3.59 -2.84 -7.27
C SER A 67 -2.49 -2.23 -6.38
N PRO A 68 -1.28 -2.81 -6.28
CA PRO A 68 -0.20 -2.20 -5.49
C PRO A 68 0.14 -0.78 -5.94
N LEU A 69 0.19 -0.53 -7.25
CA LEU A 69 0.49 0.80 -7.81
C LEU A 69 -0.61 1.80 -7.46
N VAL A 70 -1.88 1.41 -7.61
CA VAL A 70 -3.01 2.27 -7.27
C VAL A 70 -2.97 2.67 -5.81
N ILE A 71 -2.63 1.76 -4.90
CA ILE A 71 -2.56 2.05 -3.47
C ILE A 71 -1.38 2.96 -3.16
N ILE A 72 -0.20 2.70 -3.74
CA ILE A 72 0.98 3.55 -3.56
C ILE A 72 0.70 4.98 -4.01
N PHE A 73 0.08 5.16 -5.19
CA PHE A 73 -0.28 6.50 -5.67
C PHE A 73 -1.39 7.14 -4.83
N GLY A 74 -2.38 6.36 -4.39
CA GLY A 74 -3.44 6.84 -3.50
C GLY A 74 -2.89 7.35 -2.17
N LEU A 75 -1.96 6.61 -1.55
CA LEU A 75 -1.32 7.02 -0.29
C LEU A 75 -0.48 8.28 -0.46
N GLN A 76 0.30 8.38 -1.54
CA GLN A 76 1.08 9.60 -1.83
C GLN A 76 0.18 10.80 -2.09
N PHE A 77 -0.91 10.60 -2.83
CA PHE A 77 -1.88 11.66 -3.10
C PHE A 77 -2.55 12.16 -1.81
N ILE A 78 -2.92 11.24 -0.91
CA ILE A 78 -3.47 11.57 0.41
C ILE A 78 -2.45 12.36 1.25
N ASP A 79 -1.17 11.95 1.28
CA ASP A 79 -0.12 12.69 2.00
C ASP A 79 0.05 14.11 1.47
N ILE A 80 0.03 14.30 0.15
CA ILE A 80 0.10 15.63 -0.48
C ILE A 80 -1.09 16.50 -0.06
N ILE A 81 -2.31 15.96 -0.10
CA ILE A 81 -3.52 16.68 0.33
C ILE A 81 -3.40 17.09 1.80
N ILE A 82 -3.07 16.14 2.68
CA ILE A 82 -2.95 16.41 4.12
C ILE A 82 -1.90 17.49 4.36
N ARG A 83 -0.73 17.39 3.72
CA ARG A 83 0.34 18.38 3.83
C ARG A 83 -0.13 19.77 3.41
N ASN A 84 -0.78 19.86 2.25
CA ASN A 84 -1.24 21.14 1.72
C ASN A 84 -2.35 21.76 2.58
N VAL A 85 -3.24 20.95 3.16
CA VAL A 85 -4.29 21.44 4.05
C VAL A 85 -3.75 21.91 5.40
N LEU A 86 -2.71 21.25 5.94
CA LEU A 86 -2.14 21.57 7.25
C LEU A 86 -1.11 22.70 7.22
N PHE A 87 -0.38 22.87 6.11
CA PHE A 87 0.78 23.78 6.02
C PHE A 87 0.81 24.66 4.78
N GLY A 88 -0.16 24.52 3.87
CA GLY A 88 -0.37 25.46 2.75
C GLY A 88 -1.16 26.66 3.22
#